data_AF-A0A2A7UXV9-F1
#
_entry.id   AF-A0A2A7UXV9-F1
#
_cell.length_a   1.000
_cell.length_b   1.000
_cell.length_c   1.000
_cell.angle_alpha   90.00
_cell.angle_beta   90.00
_cell.angle_gamma   90.00
#
_symmetry.space_group_name_H-M   'P 1'
#
loop_
_entity.id
_entity.type
_entity.pdbx_description
1 polymer ?
#
loop_
_entity_poly.entity_id
_entity_poly.type
_entity_poly.pdbx_seq_one_letter_code
_entity_poly.pdbx_strand_id
1 'polypeptide(L)'
;MTTEPLVEVIGTLAEPPRPQMQPVGEAGDALPVLKLVLQDCGVSNKRLTATQVFPVGGMAACHHRAAQLQVGMRLRLQTPASHIEWHMADVHHIHIIKPETQEQANA
;
A
#
# COMPACT_ATOMS: atom_id res chain seq x y z
N MET A 1 20.29 7.75 -6.92
CA MET A 1 19.18 6.77 -6.97
C MET A 1 18.69 6.58 -5.56
N THR A 2 17.59 7.20 -5.17
CA THR A 2 16.97 6.95 -3.86
C THR A 2 16.12 5.69 -4.02
N THR A 3 16.58 4.57 -3.48
CA THR A 3 15.77 3.36 -3.34
C THR A 3 14.60 3.68 -2.42
N GLU A 4 13.39 3.68 -2.97
CA GLU A 4 12.18 3.89 -2.19
C GLU A 4 12.07 2.79 -1.11
N PRO A 5 11.77 3.15 0.15
CA PRO A 5 11.67 2.17 1.22
C PRO A 5 10.52 1.19 0.96
N LEU A 6 10.83 -0.10 1.03
CA LEU A 6 9.84 -1.17 0.97
C LEU A 6 9.24 -1.40 2.36
N VAL A 7 7.93 -1.50 2.41
CA VAL A 7 7.17 -1.84 3.60
C VAL A 7 6.71 -3.28 3.47
N GLU A 8 6.87 -4.04 4.56
CA GLU A 8 6.29 -5.36 4.68
C GLU A 8 4.98 -5.30 5.48
N VAL A 9 3.93 -5.88 4.92
CA VAL A 9 2.63 -6.00 5.57
C VAL A 9 2.17 -7.44 5.55
N ILE A 10 1.68 -7.91 6.70
CA ILE A 10 0.95 -9.16 6.82
C ILE A 10 -0.50 -8.83 7.16
N GLY A 11 -1.45 -9.39 6.42
CA GLY A 11 -2.88 -9.18 6.64
C GLY A 11 -3.74 -10.24 5.96
N THR A 12 -5.04 -10.18 6.19
CA THR A 12 -6.03 -11.08 5.58
C THR A 12 -6.75 -10.34 4.46
N LEU A 13 -6.90 -10.95 3.29
CA LEU A 13 -7.62 -10.35 2.17
C LEU A 13 -9.11 -10.23 2.51
N ALA A 14 -9.61 -9.00 2.59
CA ALA A 14 -10.96 -8.67 3.02
C ALA A 14 -11.97 -8.59 1.86
N GLU A 15 -11.50 -8.23 0.66
CA GLU A 15 -12.34 -8.08 -0.53
C GLU A 15 -11.72 -8.77 -1.75
N PRO A 16 -12.54 -9.14 -2.76
CA PRO A 16 -12.01 -9.67 -4.01
C PRO A 16 -10.96 -8.72 -4.61
N PRO A 17 -9.80 -9.23 -5.06
CA PRO A 17 -8.79 -8.42 -5.73
C PRO A 17 -9.37 -7.74 -6.96
N ARG A 18 -9.00 -6.48 -7.19
CA ARG A 18 -9.54 -5.69 -8.31
C ARG A 18 -8.43 -5.31 -9.29
N PRO A 19 -8.32 -6.00 -10.43
CA PRO A 19 -7.55 -5.53 -11.59
C PRO A 19 -8.19 -4.28 -12.17
N GLN A 20 -7.40 -3.24 -12.40
CA GLN A 20 -7.86 -2.02 -13.09
C GLN A 20 -6.68 -1.28 -13.75
N MET A 21 -6.99 -0.33 -14.63
CA MET A 21 -6.01 0.65 -15.10
C MET A 21 -6.07 1.88 -14.20
N GLN A 22 -4.92 2.40 -13.76
CA GLN A 22 -4.87 3.59 -12.91
C GLN A 22 -3.65 4.46 -13.30
N PRO A 23 -3.76 5.80 -13.28
CA PRO A 23 -2.59 6.66 -13.36
C PRO A 23 -1.67 6.41 -12.16
N VAL A 24 -0.40 6.11 -12.43
CA VAL A 24 0.63 5.84 -11.40
C VAL A 24 1.80 6.81 -11.59
N GLY A 25 2.31 7.35 -10.48
CA GLY A 25 3.40 8.33 -10.49
C GLY A 25 2.97 9.72 -10.98
N GLU A 26 3.92 10.66 -11.00
CA GLU A 26 3.64 12.07 -11.34
C GLU A 26 3.29 12.28 -12.82
N ALA A 27 3.78 11.42 -13.70
CA ALA A 27 3.51 11.49 -15.14
C ALA A 27 2.06 11.09 -15.51
N GLY A 28 1.36 10.36 -14.63
CA GLY A 28 -0.05 10.02 -14.80
C GLY A 28 -0.34 8.94 -15.86
N ASP A 29 0.67 8.25 -16.38
CA ASP A 29 0.46 7.17 -17.33
C ASP A 29 -0.40 6.06 -16.71
N ALA A 30 -1.44 5.65 -17.44
CA ALA A 30 -2.33 4.59 -16.99
C ALA A 30 -1.59 3.25 -17.05
N LEU A 31 -1.29 2.69 -15.89
CA LEU A 31 -0.68 1.37 -15.74
C LEU A 31 -1.69 0.35 -15.21
N PRO A 32 -1.53 -0.95 -15.54
CA PRO A 32 -2.33 -2.00 -14.92
C PRO A 32 -1.94 -2.13 -13.45
N VAL A 33 -2.94 -2.11 -12.57
CA VAL A 33 -2.76 -2.25 -11.13
C VAL A 33 -3.71 -3.30 -10.55
N LEU A 34 -3.24 -3.98 -9.52
CA LEU A 34 -4.05 -4.88 -8.70
C LEU A 34 -4.25 -4.26 -7.32
N LYS A 35 -5.50 -3.91 -7.00
CA LYS A 35 -5.87 -3.43 -5.65
C LYS A 35 -6.21 -4.59 -4.73
N LEU A 36 -5.56 -4.62 -3.58
CA LEU A 36 -5.75 -5.59 -2.52
C LEU A 36 -6.23 -4.86 -1.27
N VAL A 37 -7.42 -5.21 -0.79
CA VAL A 37 -7.92 -4.72 0.48
C VAL A 37 -7.60 -5.74 1.54
N LEU A 38 -6.72 -5.40 2.47
CA LEU A 38 -6.36 -6.24 3.61
C LEU A 38 -7.01 -5.72 4.89
N GLN A 39 -7.30 -6.63 5.80
CA GLN A 39 -7.67 -6.38 7.18
C GLN A 39 -6.70 -7.10 8.12
N ASP A 40 -6.84 -6.83 9.43
CA ASP A 40 -6.00 -7.43 10.47
C ASP A 40 -4.50 -7.17 10.24
N CYS A 41 -4.18 -5.99 9.68
CA CYS A 41 -2.83 -5.57 9.38
C CYS A 41 -2.14 -4.97 10.63
N GLY A 42 -1.23 -5.73 11.23
CA GLY A 42 -0.44 -5.28 12.39
C GLY A 42 -1.17 -5.42 13.74
N VAL A 43 -0.89 -4.51 14.68
CA VAL A 43 -1.32 -4.60 16.11
C VAL A 43 -2.73 -4.06 16.41
N SER A 44 -3.52 -3.73 15.40
CA SER A 44 -4.89 -3.24 15.57
C SER A 44 -5.66 -3.55 14.29
N ASN A 45 -6.97 -3.79 14.36
CA ASN A 45 -7.95 -4.07 13.28
C ASN A 45 -7.97 -3.00 12.16
N LYS A 46 -6.81 -2.70 11.59
CA LYS A 46 -6.57 -1.68 10.57
C LYS A 46 -6.79 -2.33 9.24
N ARG A 47 -7.57 -1.63 8.44
CA ARG A 47 -7.79 -1.95 7.05
C ARG A 47 -6.77 -1.19 6.21
N LEU A 48 -6.29 -1.85 5.18
CA LEU A 48 -5.26 -1.35 4.29
C LEU A 48 -5.68 -1.60 2.86
N THR A 49 -5.43 -0.65 1.97
CA THR A 49 -5.42 -0.90 0.54
C THR A 49 -3.98 -0.91 0.04
N ALA A 50 -3.53 -2.02 -0.51
CA ALA A 50 -2.23 -2.16 -1.16
C ALA A 50 -2.41 -2.22 -2.67
N THR A 51 -1.54 -1.53 -3.40
CA THR A 51 -1.56 -1.47 -4.87
C THR A 51 -0.32 -2.15 -5.43
N GLN A 52 -0.51 -3.22 -6.21
CA GLN A 52 0.57 -3.81 -6.99
C GLN A 52 0.53 -3.27 -8.41
N VAL A 53 1.61 -2.64 -8.86
CA VAL A 53 1.74 -2.08 -10.21
C VAL A 53 2.37 -3.12 -11.14
N PHE A 54 1.85 -3.23 -12.35
CA PHE A 54 2.38 -4.10 -13.40
C PHE A 54 2.99 -3.26 -14.52
N PRO A 55 3.97 -3.79 -15.27
CA PRO A 55 4.53 -3.10 -16.43
C PRO A 55 3.47 -2.87 -17.52
N VAL A 56 3.77 -1.97 -18.46
CA VAL A 56 2.94 -1.69 -19.63
C VAL A 56 2.63 -3.01 -20.39
N GLY A 57 1.36 -3.22 -20.74
CA GLY A 57 0.87 -4.46 -21.35
C GLY A 57 0.63 -5.61 -20.37
N GLY A 58 0.92 -5.43 -19.07
CA GLY A 58 0.81 -6.44 -18.02
C GLY A 58 -0.60 -6.76 -17.51
N MET A 59 -1.67 -6.34 -18.20
CA MET A 59 -3.05 -6.51 -17.72
C MET A 59 -3.45 -7.99 -17.60
N ALA A 60 -3.01 -8.84 -18.53
CA ALA A 60 -3.23 -10.29 -18.44
C ALA A 60 -2.58 -10.89 -17.18
N ALA A 61 -1.36 -10.46 -16.84
CA ALA A 61 -0.68 -10.89 -15.63
C ALA A 61 -1.39 -10.37 -14.36
N CYS A 62 -1.91 -9.14 -14.40
CA CYS A 62 -2.73 -8.57 -13.34
C CYS A 62 -3.98 -9.42 -13.07
N HIS A 63 -4.74 -9.77 -14.11
CA HIS A 63 -5.91 -10.66 -14.01
C HIS A 63 -5.54 -12.06 -13.53
N HIS A 64 -4.47 -12.64 -14.05
CA HIS A 64 -4.01 -13.96 -13.63
C HIS A 64 -3.64 -13.97 -12.15
N ARG A 65 -2.95 -12.93 -11.66
CA ARG A 65 -2.63 -12.79 -10.23
C ARG A 65 -3.88 -12.63 -9.38
N ALA A 66 -4.86 -11.84 -9.82
CA ALA A 66 -6.13 -11.70 -9.12
C ALA A 66 -6.88 -13.03 -8.98
N ALA A 67 -6.88 -13.87 -10.02
CA ALA A 67 -7.54 -15.17 -9.99
C ALA A 67 -6.91 -16.17 -9.00
N GLN A 68 -5.66 -15.96 -8.59
CA GLN A 68 -4.95 -16.79 -7.60
C GLN A 68 -5.28 -16.40 -6.14
N LEU A 69 -5.98 -15.28 -5.93
CA LEU A 69 -6.22 -14.72 -4.61
C LEU A 69 -7.70 -14.83 -4.25
N GLN A 70 -7.98 -15.27 -3.03
CA GLN A 70 -9.32 -15.50 -2.49
C GLN A 70 -9.49 -14.73 -1.19
N VAL A 71 -10.71 -14.21 -0.97
CA VAL A 71 -11.08 -13.55 0.29
C VAL A 71 -10.85 -14.52 1.46
N GLY A 72 -10.31 -14.00 2.56
CA GLY A 72 -9.91 -14.79 3.73
C GLY A 72 -8.48 -15.33 3.66
N MET A 73 -7.78 -15.23 2.53
CA MET A 73 -6.37 -15.62 2.46
C MET A 73 -5.49 -14.68 3.29
N ARG A 74 -4.59 -15.25 4.08
CA ARG A 74 -3.53 -14.50 4.78
C ARG A 74 -2.36 -14.27 3.83
N LEU A 75 -1.99 -13.01 3.62
CA LEU A 75 -0.99 -12.58 2.65
C LEU A 75 0.16 -11.87 3.37
N ARG A 76 1.39 -12.08 2.90
CA ARG A 76 2.57 -11.26 3.18
C ARG A 76 2.89 -10.47 1.92
N LEU A 77 2.86 -9.15 2.02
CA LEU A 77 3.15 -8.23 0.93
C LEU A 77 4.43 -7.47 1.26
N GLN A 78 5.26 -7.27 0.24
CA GLN A 78 6.38 -6.33 0.29
C GLN A 78 6.19 -5.36 -0.87
N THR A 79 5.98 -4.08 -0.57
CA THR A 79 5.66 -3.07 -1.58
C THR A 79 6.20 -1.70 -1.15
N PRO A 80 6.48 -0.78 -2.09
CA PRO A 80 6.89 0.58 -1.72
C PRO A 80 5.84 1.29 -0.87
N ALA A 81 6.28 2.14 0.04
CA ALA A 81 5.38 2.88 0.94
C ALA A 81 4.35 3.73 0.19
N SER A 82 4.71 4.29 -0.98
CA SER A 82 3.79 5.07 -1.82
C SER A 82 2.61 4.26 -2.39
N HIS A 83 2.67 2.93 -2.37
CA HIS A 83 1.65 2.04 -2.90
C HIS A 83 0.68 1.51 -1.83
N ILE A 84 0.75 2.07 -0.61
CA ILE A 84 0.02 1.63 0.57
C ILE A 84 -0.88 2.78 1.05
N GLU A 85 -2.18 2.53 1.11
CA GLU A 85 -3.17 3.44 1.69
C GLU A 85 -3.73 2.84 2.98
N TRP A 86 -3.45 3.49 4.12
CA TRP A 86 -3.97 3.06 5.42
C TRP A 86 -5.35 3.67 5.70
N HIS A 87 -6.32 2.82 5.99
CA HIS A 87 -7.66 3.24 6.41
C HIS A 87 -7.76 3.10 7.94
N MET A 88 -7.75 4.23 8.63
CA MET A 88 -7.93 4.29 10.09
C MET A 88 -9.36 4.71 10.39
N ALA A 89 -10.18 3.77 10.85
CA ALA A 89 -11.61 4.03 11.10
C ALA A 89 -11.85 4.98 12.30
N ASP A 90 -10.93 5.00 13.29
CA ASP A 90 -11.11 5.71 14.57
C ASP A 90 -9.95 6.67 14.87
N VAL A 91 -9.75 7.67 14.02
CA VAL A 91 -8.78 8.75 14.30
C VAL A 91 -9.43 9.80 15.18
N HIS A 92 -9.27 9.67 16.51
CA HIS A 92 -9.81 10.65 17.46
C HIS A 92 -8.95 11.91 17.59
N HIS A 93 -7.63 11.78 17.47
CA HIS A 93 -6.68 12.88 17.62
C HIS A 93 -5.52 12.74 16.64
N ILE A 94 -5.10 13.85 16.01
CA ILE A 94 -3.88 13.95 15.20
C ILE A 94 -2.97 14.99 15.86
N HIS A 95 -1.82 14.55 16.38
CA HIS A 95 -0.80 15.46 16.92
C HIS A 95 0.27 15.71 15.86
N ILE A 96 0.46 16.97 15.47
CA ILE A 96 1.58 17.35 14.61
C ILE A 96 2.80 17.57 15.50
N ILE A 97 3.73 16.62 15.48
CA ILE A 97 5.01 16.77 16.17
C ILE A 97 5.88 17.67 15.29
N LYS A 98 6.22 18.87 15.79
CA LYS A 98 7.23 19.70 15.14
C LYS A 98 8.58 19.02 15.33
N PRO A 99 9.41 18.87 14.29
CA PRO A 99 10.76 18.36 14.45
C PRO A 99 11.50 19.27 15.46
N GLU A 100 12.17 18.66 16.43
CA GLU A 100 13.02 19.40 17.36
C GLU A 100 14.10 20.10 16.55
N THR A 101 14.12 21.44 16.61
CA THR A 101 15.26 22.21 16.11
C THR A 101 16.47 21.74 16.90
N GLN A 102 17.44 21.10 16.25
CA GLN A 102 18.76 20.89 16.84
C GLN A 102 19.38 22.27 17.05
N GLU A 103 19.08 22.90 18.18
CA GLU A 103 19.84 24.05 18.65
C GLU A 103 21.20 23.50 19.07
N GLN A 104 22.20 23.84 18.26
CA GLN A 104 23.58 23.39 18.41
C GLN A 104 24.05 23.70 19.83
N ALA A 105 24.29 22.64 20.60
CA ALA A 105 25.22 22.67 21.70
C ALA A 105 26.62 22.95 21.12
N ASN A 106 26.95 24.23 20.95
CA ASN A 106 28.30 24.79 20.87
C ASN A 106 28.24 26.31 20.65
N ALA A 107 28.07 27.06 21.75
CA ALA A 107 28.61 28.42 21.92
C ALA A 107 28.83 28.66 23.41
#